data_AF-A0A0N4ZWD6-F1
#
_entry.id   AF-A0A0N4ZWD6-F1
#
_cell.length_a   1.000
_cell.length_b   1.000
_cell.length_c   1.000
_cell.angle_alpha   90.00
_cell.angle_beta   90.00
_cell.angle_gamma   90.00
#
_symmetry.space_group_name_H-M   'P 1'
#
loop_
_entity.id
_entity.type
_entity.pdbx_description
1 polymer ?
#
loop_
_entity_poly.entity_id
_entity_poly.type
_entity_poly.pdbx_seq_one_letter_code
_entity_poly.pdbx_strand_id
1 'polypeptide(L)'
;MASQEVAKVPKFSESKAYQGFDRFGAQNRYMGETYKPTYYDTRTYQNRRFLSALLSFAAVIIYIGCFREENDIDMILNTPGHILSANLERRMIRTQIEQAKARGEDTALLEAELAYCDVKEAALKCFFILSVSMHLILHCIFLPILGINVINGTPIKENNTLEVVKKVCKMIPVRKNENFCIPPFLDYESKYRIVQKHKLSFCQIDKNLSSSMRVVLSTLLNHNTTKSTKGLTENEWFKYYYNKENRRKTKLKNVANEFLKGRSIKEFLKAYYLVAIVRDPIERFISSFVSKCVVEQPWELHKGNCLNCKNNVTCVITNLYNKLKDMTLNKSKVKNHDYYTQHFVPQTWNCEFGKYLKYYHIIVYEDSSRGLREFYKNLVKILKSVGVTTDYLNVIIKTMKQKRSFNATHDKKERRKVKKIIFNDPYLLEKLIKIYHNDYVQFKLPIHKDLKL
;
A
#
# COMPACT_ATOMS: atom_id res chain seq x y z
N MET A 1 -4.83 31.38 -50.39
CA MET A 1 -3.71 31.02 -49.51
C MET A 1 -4.24 30.87 -48.10
N ALA A 2 -4.46 29.64 -47.64
CA ALA A 2 -4.89 29.35 -46.27
C ALA A 2 -3.72 28.67 -45.55
N SER A 3 -3.19 29.32 -44.52
CA SER A 3 -2.12 28.80 -43.68
C SER A 3 -2.62 27.62 -42.86
N GLN A 4 -2.04 26.44 -43.07
CA GLN A 4 -2.24 25.28 -42.19
C GLN A 4 -1.57 25.57 -40.84
N GLU A 5 -2.38 25.77 -39.79
CA GLU A 5 -1.91 25.73 -38.41
C GLU A 5 -1.42 24.31 -38.08
N VAL A 6 -0.12 24.17 -37.87
CA VAL A 6 0.49 22.93 -37.38
C VAL A 6 0.14 22.79 -35.91
N ALA A 7 -0.83 21.90 -35.61
CA ALA A 7 -1.20 21.56 -34.24
C ALA A 7 0.03 20.99 -33.49
N LYS A 8 0.46 21.70 -32.44
CA LYS A 8 1.60 21.33 -31.61
C LYS A 8 1.32 20.00 -30.91
N VAL A 9 2.17 18.99 -31.17
CA VAL A 9 2.04 17.67 -30.53
C VAL A 9 2.30 17.82 -29.02
N PRO A 10 1.38 17.35 -28.14
CA PRO A 10 1.49 17.53 -26.71
C PRO A 10 2.71 16.79 -26.13
N LYS A 11 3.32 17.37 -25.09
CA LYS A 11 4.45 16.75 -24.40
C LYS A 11 3.99 15.46 -23.70
N PHE A 12 4.90 14.51 -23.46
CA PHE A 12 4.55 13.23 -22.82
C PHE A 12 3.83 13.41 -21.46
N SER A 13 4.17 14.44 -20.69
CA SER A 13 3.49 14.85 -19.44
C SER A 13 2.03 15.29 -19.61
N GLU A 14 1.65 15.67 -20.84
CA GLU A 14 0.32 16.10 -21.24
C GLU A 14 -0.43 14.98 -21.97
N SER A 15 0.21 13.83 -22.22
CA SER A 15 -0.42 12.68 -22.87
C SER A 15 -1.39 11.95 -21.93
N LYS A 16 -2.47 11.40 -22.50
CA LYS A 16 -3.44 10.54 -21.80
C LYS A 16 -2.79 9.32 -21.10
N ALA A 17 -1.62 8.90 -21.58
CA ALA A 17 -0.85 7.81 -21.00
C ALA A 17 -0.19 8.19 -19.65
N TYR A 18 0.22 9.45 -19.48
CA TYR A 18 0.85 9.93 -18.25
C TYR A 18 -0.15 10.15 -17.10
N GLN A 19 -1.40 10.52 -17.41
CA GLN A 19 -2.37 10.94 -16.39
C GLN A 19 -3.30 9.83 -15.87
N GLY A 20 -3.23 8.62 -16.43
CA GLY A 20 -4.04 7.48 -15.99
C GLY A 20 -5.54 7.63 -16.26
N PHE A 21 -6.19 6.54 -16.64
CA PHE A 21 -7.64 6.50 -16.94
C PHE A 21 -8.53 6.88 -15.75
N ASP A 22 -7.97 6.93 -14.53
CA ASP A 22 -8.67 7.24 -13.29
C ASP A 22 -9.20 8.69 -13.23
N ARG A 23 -8.71 9.62 -14.08
CA ARG A 23 -9.31 10.97 -14.25
C ARG A 23 -10.57 10.98 -15.13
N PHE A 24 -10.80 9.97 -15.96
CA PHE A 24 -11.88 9.98 -16.98
C PHE A 24 -12.98 8.92 -16.76
N GLY A 25 -12.89 8.12 -15.69
CA GLY A 25 -13.87 7.06 -15.39
C GLY A 25 -15.32 7.51 -15.12
N ALA A 26 -15.65 8.78 -15.34
CA ALA A 26 -17.00 9.34 -15.21
C ALA A 26 -17.56 9.94 -16.52
N GLN A 27 -16.96 9.69 -17.69
CA GLN A 27 -17.51 10.17 -18.97
C GLN A 27 -17.72 9.03 -19.96
N ASN A 28 -18.93 8.46 -19.94
CA ASN A 28 -19.58 8.01 -21.17
C ASN A 28 -19.84 9.27 -22.02
N ARG A 29 -18.91 9.62 -22.90
CA ARG A 29 -19.11 10.42 -24.11
C ARG A 29 -17.82 10.38 -24.92
N TYR A 30 -17.94 10.18 -26.24
CA TYR A 30 -16.87 9.97 -27.24
C TYR A 30 -16.34 8.53 -27.36
N MET A 31 -17.22 7.58 -27.72
CA MET A 31 -16.83 6.54 -28.68
C MET A 31 -17.27 7.02 -30.06
N GLY A 32 -16.31 7.27 -30.94
CA GLY A 32 -16.58 7.74 -32.30
C GLY A 32 -15.38 7.79 -33.25
N GLU A 33 -14.18 7.36 -32.84
CA GLU A 33 -13.06 7.23 -33.76
C GLU A 33 -12.54 5.79 -33.73
N THR A 34 -12.74 5.09 -34.85
CA THR A 34 -12.17 3.78 -35.11
C THR A 34 -10.65 3.92 -35.23
N TYR A 35 -9.94 3.23 -34.34
CA TYR A 35 -8.48 3.18 -34.34
C TYR A 35 -7.96 2.70 -35.70
N LYS A 36 -7.18 3.55 -36.38
CA LYS A 36 -6.47 3.19 -37.62
C LYS A 36 -5.03 2.77 -37.24
N PRO A 37 -4.68 1.48 -37.33
CA PRO A 37 -3.32 1.02 -37.03
C PRO A 37 -2.32 1.64 -38.00
N THR A 38 -1.19 2.09 -37.47
CA THR A 38 -0.05 2.63 -38.23
C THR A 38 0.97 1.54 -38.54
N TYR A 39 1.97 1.82 -39.40
CA TYR A 39 3.08 0.89 -39.68
C TYR A 39 3.77 0.37 -38.40
N TYR A 40 3.88 1.21 -37.37
CA TYR A 40 4.49 0.86 -36.08
C TYR A 40 3.66 -0.14 -35.25
N ASP A 41 2.38 -0.27 -35.58
CA ASP A 41 1.45 -1.23 -34.98
C ASP A 41 1.46 -2.58 -35.73
N THR A 42 2.19 -2.67 -36.84
CA THR A 42 2.29 -3.92 -37.62
C THR A 42 3.20 -4.94 -36.95
N ARG A 43 2.84 -6.21 -37.10
CA ARG A 43 3.63 -7.35 -36.62
C ARG A 43 5.01 -7.39 -37.29
N THR A 44 5.14 -6.88 -38.51
CA THR A 44 6.40 -6.75 -39.24
C THR A 44 7.38 -5.82 -38.53
N TYR A 45 6.91 -4.64 -38.07
CA TYR A 45 7.76 -3.72 -37.31
C TYR A 45 8.17 -4.29 -35.95
N GLN A 46 7.23 -4.91 -35.22
CA GLN A 46 7.52 -5.55 -33.94
C GLN A 46 8.57 -6.66 -34.06
N ASN A 47 8.46 -7.50 -35.09
CA ASN A 47 9.42 -8.57 -35.35
C ASN A 47 10.81 -8.02 -35.70
N ARG A 48 10.91 -6.96 -36.53
CA ARG A 48 12.19 -6.33 -36.87
C ARG A 48 12.86 -5.69 -35.65
N ARG A 49 12.07 -5.00 -34.81
CA ARG A 49 12.58 -4.40 -33.57
C ARG A 49 13.11 -5.47 -32.60
N PHE A 50 12.36 -6.57 -32.46
CA PHE A 50 12.76 -7.68 -31.60
C PHE A 50 14.04 -8.36 -32.11
N LEU A 51 14.14 -8.60 -33.42
CA LEU A 51 15.33 -9.18 -34.04
C LEU A 51 16.56 -8.28 -33.89
N SER A 52 16.41 -6.96 -34.08
CA SER A 52 17.50 -5.99 -33.88
C SER A 52 17.99 -5.95 -32.43
N ALA A 53 17.08 -6.02 -31.46
CA ALA A 53 17.44 -6.09 -30.04
C ALA A 53 18.18 -7.40 -29.70
N LEU A 54 17.72 -8.54 -30.24
CA LEU A 54 18.39 -9.83 -30.06
C LEU A 54 19.80 -9.84 -30.65
N LEU A 55 19.97 -9.32 -31.86
CA LEU A 55 21.29 -9.24 -32.51
C LEU A 55 22.25 -8.33 -31.74
N SER A 56 21.76 -7.21 -31.22
CA SER A 56 22.56 -6.31 -30.38
C SER A 56 23.00 -6.98 -29.09
N PHE A 57 22.11 -7.73 -28.44
CA PHE A 57 22.41 -8.45 -27.21
C PHE A 57 23.38 -9.62 -27.46
N ALA A 58 23.19 -10.35 -28.56
CA ALA A 58 24.11 -11.40 -28.98
C ALA A 58 25.51 -10.86 -29.27
N ALA A 59 25.62 -9.69 -29.93
CA ALA A 59 26.91 -9.05 -30.18
C ALA A 59 27.64 -8.69 -28.87
N VAL A 60 26.93 -8.19 -27.85
CA VAL A 60 27.51 -7.89 -26.53
C VAL A 60 27.97 -9.17 -25.83
N ILE A 61 27.17 -10.25 -25.87
CA ILE A 61 27.56 -11.53 -25.26
C ILE A 61 28.77 -12.13 -25.98
N ILE A 62 28.81 -12.10 -27.31
CA ILE A 62 29.95 -12.59 -28.08
C ILE A 62 31.19 -11.74 -27.80
N TYR A 63 31.05 -10.42 -27.69
CA TYR A 63 32.16 -9.55 -27.30
C TYR A 63 32.70 -9.91 -25.92
N ILE A 64 31.83 -10.04 -24.91
CA ILE A 64 32.23 -10.37 -23.53
C ILE A 64 32.78 -11.79 -23.41
N GLY A 65 32.20 -12.76 -24.13
CA GLY A 65 32.53 -14.17 -23.98
C GLY A 65 33.66 -14.67 -24.87
N CYS A 66 33.84 -14.08 -26.06
CA CYS A 66 34.79 -14.59 -27.05
C CYS A 66 35.94 -13.61 -27.37
N PHE A 67 35.72 -12.30 -27.20
CA PHE A 67 36.69 -11.26 -27.62
C PHE A 67 37.18 -10.39 -26.48
N ARG A 68 36.76 -10.66 -25.24
CA ARG A 68 37.19 -9.89 -24.07
C ARG A 68 38.45 -10.51 -23.50
N GLU A 69 39.58 -9.81 -23.61
CA GLU A 69 40.81 -10.17 -22.92
C GLU A 69 40.68 -9.98 -21.40
N GLU A 70 41.41 -10.78 -20.62
CA GLU A 70 41.48 -10.64 -19.17
C GLU A 70 42.00 -9.23 -18.80
N ASN A 71 41.25 -8.52 -17.96
CA ASN A 71 41.61 -7.18 -17.49
C ASN A 71 41.54 -7.11 -15.97
N ASP A 72 42.22 -6.12 -15.38
CA ASP A 72 42.44 -5.94 -13.94
C ASP A 72 41.18 -6.05 -13.04
N ILE A 73 40.00 -5.83 -13.62
CA ILE A 73 38.70 -5.96 -12.95
C ILE A 73 38.40 -7.40 -12.54
N ASP A 74 38.81 -8.40 -13.33
CA ASP A 74 38.58 -9.81 -13.00
C ASP A 74 39.50 -10.27 -11.85
N MET A 75 40.69 -9.69 -11.72
CA MET A 75 41.58 -9.90 -10.57
C MET A 75 41.00 -9.26 -9.29
N ILE A 76 40.41 -8.06 -9.41
CA ILE A 76 39.76 -7.36 -8.29
C ILE A 76 38.54 -8.13 -7.77
N LEU A 77 37.70 -8.67 -8.66
CA LEU A 77 36.47 -9.37 -8.27
C LEU A 77 36.73 -10.75 -7.63
N ASN A 78 37.86 -11.38 -7.94
CA ASN A 78 38.25 -12.67 -7.38
C ASN A 78 39.15 -12.57 -6.14
N THR A 79 39.60 -11.37 -5.75
CA THR A 79 40.45 -11.18 -4.57
C THR A 79 39.58 -11.00 -3.31
N PRO A 80 39.82 -11.76 -2.22
CA PRO A 80 39.03 -11.63 -0.99
C PRO A 80 39.18 -10.22 -0.39
N GLY A 81 38.05 -9.61 -0.02
CA GLY A 81 37.94 -8.16 0.22
C GLY A 81 38.84 -7.57 1.30
N HIS A 82 39.39 -8.36 2.22
CA HIS A 82 40.34 -7.90 3.23
C HIS A 82 41.74 -7.60 2.65
N ILE A 83 42.10 -8.21 1.51
CA ILE A 83 43.37 -7.96 0.79
C ILE A 83 43.24 -6.74 -0.13
N LEU A 84 42.03 -6.49 -0.66
CA LEU A 84 41.78 -5.44 -1.65
C LEU A 84 41.93 -4.03 -1.07
N SER A 85 41.45 -3.79 0.15
CA SER A 85 41.53 -2.47 0.79
C SER A 85 42.96 -2.11 1.20
N ALA A 86 43.70 -3.06 1.79
CA ALA A 86 45.07 -2.84 2.22
C ALA A 86 46.02 -2.60 1.03
N ASN A 87 45.87 -3.35 -0.06
CA ASN A 87 46.72 -3.18 -1.25
C ASN A 87 46.46 -1.86 -1.99
N LEU A 88 45.21 -1.40 -2.04
CA LEU A 88 44.88 -0.10 -2.63
C LEU A 88 45.47 1.05 -1.79
N GLU A 89 45.31 0.98 -0.46
CA GLU A 89 45.83 1.98 0.49
C GLU A 89 47.36 2.05 0.41
N ARG A 90 48.07 0.90 0.37
CA ARG A 90 49.53 0.85 0.13
C ARG A 90 49.93 1.51 -1.18
N ARG A 91 49.21 1.22 -2.27
CA ARG A 91 49.58 1.74 -3.60
C ARG A 91 49.41 3.25 -3.67
N MET A 92 48.34 3.77 -3.06
CA MET A 92 48.11 5.21 -2.96
C MET A 92 49.17 5.93 -2.12
N ILE A 93 49.52 5.40 -0.94
CA ILE A 93 50.53 6.01 -0.07
C ILE A 93 51.91 5.96 -0.76
N ARG A 94 52.27 4.86 -1.44
CA ARG A 94 53.52 4.78 -2.22
C ARG A 94 53.59 5.83 -3.33
N THR A 95 52.52 6.03 -4.09
CA THR A 95 52.47 7.09 -5.11
C THR A 95 52.60 8.48 -4.48
N GLN A 96 52.02 8.71 -3.30
CA GLN A 96 52.17 9.98 -2.57
C GLN A 96 53.60 10.19 -2.07
N ILE A 97 54.28 9.14 -1.58
CA ILE A 97 55.70 9.20 -1.21
C ILE A 97 56.56 9.55 -2.42
N GLU A 98 56.34 8.91 -3.57
CA GLU A 98 57.08 9.20 -4.80
C GLU A 98 56.88 10.66 -5.25
N GLN A 99 55.65 11.17 -5.17
CA GLN A 99 55.34 12.57 -5.49
C GLN A 99 55.90 13.56 -4.48
N ALA A 100 55.98 13.21 -3.19
CA ALA A 100 56.59 14.03 -2.15
C ALA A 100 58.12 14.07 -2.30
N LYS A 101 58.76 12.92 -2.60
CA LYS A 101 60.20 12.84 -2.92
C LYS A 101 60.55 13.66 -4.17
N ALA A 102 59.71 13.60 -5.20
CA ALA A 102 59.89 14.41 -6.42
C ALA A 102 59.77 15.93 -6.15
N ARG A 103 59.09 16.33 -5.08
CA ARG A 103 58.93 17.73 -4.66
C ARG A 103 59.92 18.19 -3.58
N GLY A 104 60.79 17.28 -3.10
CA GLY A 104 61.78 17.57 -2.06
C GLY A 104 61.21 17.72 -0.65
N GLU A 105 60.01 17.18 -0.41
CA GLU A 105 59.32 17.22 0.88
C GLU A 105 59.72 16.03 1.77
N ASP A 106 59.65 16.19 3.10
CA ASP A 106 59.94 15.11 4.05
C ASP A 106 58.88 14.00 3.98
N THR A 107 59.33 12.76 3.78
CA THR A 107 58.45 11.60 3.61
C THR A 107 58.36 10.70 4.84
N ALA A 108 59.01 11.06 5.95
CA ALA A 108 59.05 10.23 7.15
C ALA A 108 57.65 9.86 7.69
N LEU A 109 56.70 10.80 7.63
CA LEU A 109 55.33 10.57 8.08
C LEU A 109 54.57 9.57 7.17
N LEU A 110 54.70 9.73 5.85
CA LEU A 110 54.04 8.85 4.88
C LEU A 110 54.62 7.43 4.90
N GLU A 111 55.93 7.31 5.14
CA GLU A 111 56.59 6.00 5.31
C GLU A 111 56.13 5.31 6.60
N ALA A 112 55.89 6.06 7.69
CA ALA A 112 55.30 5.53 8.92
C ALA A 112 53.83 5.09 8.73
N GLU A 113 53.04 5.85 7.97
CA GLU A 113 51.66 5.47 7.61
C GLU A 113 51.62 4.18 6.77
N LEU A 114 52.55 4.03 5.83
CA LEU A 114 52.68 2.80 5.04
C LEU A 114 52.98 1.58 5.92
N ALA A 115 53.86 1.73 6.92
CA ALA A 115 54.16 0.68 7.89
C ALA A 115 52.97 0.35 8.82
N TYR A 116 52.15 1.35 9.16
CA TYR A 116 50.95 1.15 9.97
C TYR A 116 49.86 0.34 9.22
N CYS A 117 49.79 0.44 7.89
CA CYS A 117 48.89 -0.39 7.08
C CYS A 117 49.14 -1.90 7.25
N ASP A 118 50.40 -2.33 7.44
CA ASP A 118 50.74 -3.74 7.71
C ASP A 118 50.18 -4.23 9.05
N VAL A 119 50.27 -3.41 10.09
CA VAL A 119 49.72 -3.71 11.43
C VAL A 119 48.19 -3.80 11.37
N LYS A 120 47.56 -2.89 10.62
CA LYS A 120 46.10 -2.85 10.41
C LYS A 120 45.60 -4.10 9.67
N GLU A 121 46.33 -4.59 8.67
CA GLU A 121 45.99 -5.83 7.96
C GLU A 121 46.06 -7.06 8.90
N ALA A 122 47.12 -7.15 9.72
CA ALA A 122 47.26 -8.23 10.70
C ALA A 122 46.12 -8.22 11.74
N ALA A 123 45.73 -7.04 12.23
CA ALA A 123 44.61 -6.87 13.15
C ALA A 123 43.26 -7.27 12.52
N LEU A 124 43.03 -6.89 11.25
CA LEU A 124 41.82 -7.24 10.51
C LEU A 124 41.73 -8.75 10.23
N LYS A 125 42.85 -9.42 9.96
CA LYS A 125 42.92 -10.89 9.85
C LYS A 125 42.50 -11.58 11.16
N CYS A 126 42.97 -11.11 12.31
CA CYS A 126 42.53 -11.61 13.62
C CYS A 126 41.02 -11.40 13.86
N PHE A 127 40.50 -10.20 13.56
CA PHE A 127 39.07 -9.90 13.71
C PHE A 127 38.18 -10.77 12.82
N PHE A 128 38.62 -11.05 11.60
CA PHE A 128 37.87 -11.92 10.69
C PHE A 128 37.78 -13.35 11.23
N ILE A 129 38.89 -13.91 11.73
CA ILE A 129 38.93 -15.26 12.34
C ILE A 129 38.04 -15.33 13.60
N LEU A 130 38.05 -14.30 14.44
CA LEU A 130 37.18 -14.20 15.63
C LEU A 130 35.69 -14.10 15.25
N SER A 131 35.35 -13.39 14.17
CA SER A 131 33.95 -13.21 13.74
C SER A 131 33.28 -14.52 13.27
N VAL A 132 34.05 -15.39 12.59
CA VAL A 132 33.60 -16.71 12.13
C VAL A 132 33.42 -17.65 13.32
N SER A 133 34.29 -17.53 14.34
CA SER A 133 34.21 -18.29 15.59
C SER A 133 32.98 -17.92 16.43
N MET A 134 32.63 -16.62 16.50
CA MET A 134 31.44 -16.15 17.24
C MET A 134 30.11 -16.57 16.60
N HIS A 135 30.06 -16.71 15.27
CA HIS A 135 28.85 -17.16 14.59
C HIS A 135 28.54 -18.64 14.83
N LEU A 136 29.56 -19.49 15.04
CA LEU A 136 29.35 -20.89 15.45
C LEU A 136 28.80 -20.99 16.88
N ILE A 137 29.29 -20.17 17.81
CA ILE A 137 28.87 -20.19 19.22
C ILE A 137 27.42 -19.68 19.38
N LEU A 138 27.03 -18.66 18.60
CA LEU A 138 25.67 -18.09 18.65
C LEU A 138 24.60 -19.07 18.14
N HIS A 139 24.94 -19.96 17.21
CA HIS A 139 24.03 -21.01 16.75
C HIS A 139 23.88 -22.19 17.73
N CYS A 140 24.91 -22.49 18.54
CA CYS A 140 24.86 -23.61 19.49
C CYS A 140 24.20 -23.27 20.84
N ILE A 141 24.21 -22.00 21.27
CA ILE A 141 23.74 -21.62 22.62
C ILE A 141 22.35 -20.96 22.64
N PHE A 142 21.94 -20.24 21.58
CA PHE A 142 20.71 -19.44 21.61
C PHE A 142 19.44 -20.14 21.08
N LEU A 143 19.55 -21.29 20.41
CA LEU A 143 18.41 -22.05 19.91
C LEU A 143 17.62 -22.86 20.98
N PRO A 144 18.18 -23.26 22.13
CA PRO A 144 17.40 -23.91 23.19
C PRO A 144 16.66 -22.93 24.14
N ILE A 145 17.08 -21.67 24.22
CA ILE A 145 16.56 -20.71 25.22
C ILE A 145 15.21 -20.07 24.80
N LEU A 146 14.85 -20.13 23.52
CA LEU A 146 13.55 -19.65 23.02
C LEU A 146 12.39 -20.65 23.20
N GLY A 147 12.65 -21.83 23.77
CA GLY A 147 11.66 -22.89 24.01
C GLY A 147 10.86 -22.77 25.32
N ILE A 148 11.25 -21.88 26.24
CA ILE A 148 10.62 -21.76 27.57
C ILE A 148 10.41 -20.28 27.87
N ASN A 149 9.32 -19.70 27.38
CA ASN A 149 8.64 -18.54 27.98
C ASN A 149 7.37 -18.20 27.18
N VAL A 150 6.42 -19.13 27.22
CA VAL A 150 5.01 -18.83 26.96
C VAL A 150 4.27 -19.27 28.21
N ILE A 151 3.88 -18.31 29.05
CA ILE A 151 2.65 -18.23 29.86
C ILE A 151 2.86 -17.02 30.77
N ASN A 152 2.23 -15.90 30.40
CA ASN A 152 1.57 -14.96 31.31
C ASN A 152 0.93 -13.88 30.46
N GLY A 153 -0.28 -14.18 29.99
CA GLY A 153 -1.18 -13.19 29.42
C GLY A 153 -1.64 -12.26 30.53
N THR A 154 -0.96 -11.12 30.69
CA THR A 154 -1.46 -10.03 31.52
C THR A 154 -2.79 -9.52 30.95
N PRO A 155 -3.83 -9.32 31.78
CA PRO A 155 -5.07 -8.73 31.33
C PRO A 155 -4.81 -7.32 30.81
N ILE A 156 -5.26 -7.03 29.59
CA ILE A 156 -5.20 -5.68 29.03
C ILE A 156 -6.15 -4.81 29.85
N LYS A 157 -5.60 -3.92 30.69
CA LYS A 157 -6.36 -2.85 31.34
C LYS A 157 -7.11 -2.06 30.26
N GLU A 158 -8.41 -1.93 30.43
CA GLU A 158 -9.25 -1.02 29.62
C GLU A 158 -8.65 0.40 29.76
N ASN A 159 -8.06 0.92 28.68
CA ASN A 159 -7.37 2.22 28.71
C ASN A 159 -8.35 3.36 28.99
N ASN A 160 -7.97 4.29 29.89
CA ASN A 160 -8.64 5.57 30.18
C ASN A 160 -9.12 6.35 28.93
N THR A 161 -8.52 6.12 27.77
CA THR A 161 -8.86 6.78 26.50
C THR A 161 -10.22 6.36 25.92
N LEU A 162 -10.70 5.14 26.19
CA LEU A 162 -12.05 4.71 25.76
C LEU A 162 -13.14 5.45 26.54
N GLU A 163 -12.90 5.78 27.80
CA GLU A 163 -13.78 6.67 28.54
C GLU A 163 -13.83 8.07 27.93
N VAL A 164 -12.70 8.60 27.46
CA VAL A 164 -12.65 9.93 26.81
C VAL A 164 -13.52 9.95 25.55
N VAL A 165 -13.43 8.94 24.68
CA VAL A 165 -14.27 8.83 23.48
C VAL A 165 -15.75 8.63 23.84
N LYS A 166 -16.05 7.83 24.87
CA LYS A 166 -17.41 7.68 25.41
C LYS A 166 -17.96 8.98 26.02
N LYS A 167 -17.10 9.82 26.63
CA LYS A 167 -17.48 11.12 27.22
C LYS A 167 -17.88 12.15 26.16
N VAL A 168 -17.20 12.21 25.01
CA VAL A 168 -17.55 13.10 23.89
C VAL A 168 -18.93 12.76 23.32
N CYS A 169 -19.26 11.47 23.27
CA CYS A 169 -20.52 10.98 22.71
C CYS A 169 -21.44 10.42 23.80
N LYS A 170 -22.02 11.32 24.61
CA LYS A 170 -23.20 10.96 25.42
C LYS A 170 -24.38 10.63 24.49
N MET A 171 -25.27 9.74 24.91
CA MET A 171 -26.51 9.44 24.18
C MET A 171 -27.45 10.66 24.20
N ILE A 172 -27.16 11.64 23.34
CA ILE A 172 -27.99 12.81 23.11
C ILE A 172 -28.96 12.45 21.97
N PRO A 173 -30.26 12.75 22.08
CA PRO A 173 -31.21 12.54 20.99
C PRO A 173 -30.75 13.27 19.72
N VAL A 174 -30.84 12.62 18.57
CA VAL A 174 -30.44 13.21 17.28
C VAL A 174 -31.44 14.30 16.89
N ARG A 175 -31.05 15.57 17.04
CA ARG A 175 -31.87 16.74 16.67
C ARG A 175 -31.11 17.68 15.73
N LYS A 176 -31.87 18.42 14.90
CA LYS A 176 -31.33 19.27 13.81
C LYS A 176 -30.33 20.33 14.31
N ASN A 177 -30.64 20.96 15.43
CA ASN A 177 -29.84 22.08 15.98
C ASN A 177 -28.81 21.65 17.02
N GLU A 178 -28.71 20.35 17.34
CA GLU A 178 -27.79 19.84 18.35
C GLU A 178 -26.52 19.28 17.72
N ASN A 179 -25.41 19.34 18.44
CA ASN A 179 -24.20 18.61 18.08
C ASN A 179 -24.32 17.17 18.59
N PHE A 180 -24.35 16.21 17.67
CA PHE A 180 -24.50 14.79 18.00
C PHE A 180 -23.44 13.96 17.28
N CYS A 181 -23.10 12.82 17.86
CA CYS A 181 -22.22 11.86 17.20
C CYS A 181 -22.97 11.13 16.10
N ILE A 182 -22.34 11.03 14.93
CA ILE A 182 -22.94 10.45 13.75
C ILE A 182 -23.32 8.98 14.06
N PRO A 183 -24.58 8.58 13.90
CA PRO A 183 -25.05 7.25 14.30
C PRO A 183 -24.43 6.16 13.43
N PRO A 184 -24.34 4.91 13.95
CA PRO A 184 -23.84 3.80 13.17
C PRO A 184 -24.86 3.36 12.12
N PHE A 185 -24.40 2.51 11.19
CA PHE A 185 -25.26 1.65 10.36
C PHE A 185 -26.26 2.38 9.45
N LEU A 186 -25.98 3.64 9.10
CA LEU A 186 -26.70 4.26 8.00
C LEU A 186 -26.33 3.54 6.71
N ASP A 187 -27.33 3.15 5.93
CA ASP A 187 -27.15 2.31 4.75
C ASP A 187 -26.65 3.13 3.55
N TYR A 188 -25.35 3.44 3.55
CA TYR A 188 -24.70 4.31 2.56
C TYR A 188 -24.37 3.56 1.28
N GLU A 189 -23.47 2.56 1.35
CA GLU A 189 -23.08 1.80 0.17
C GLU A 189 -22.71 0.36 0.49
N SER A 190 -23.18 -0.56 -0.36
CA SER A 190 -22.85 -1.99 -0.27
C SER A 190 -22.07 -2.40 -1.51
N LYS A 191 -20.77 -2.60 -1.34
CA LYS A 191 -19.85 -3.09 -2.38
C LYS A 191 -19.26 -4.41 -1.93
N TYR A 192 -19.63 -5.49 -2.62
CA TYR A 192 -19.12 -6.83 -2.36
C TYR A 192 -18.20 -7.27 -3.48
N ARG A 193 -17.16 -8.01 -3.15
CA ARG A 193 -16.33 -8.74 -4.11
C ARG A 193 -16.38 -10.23 -3.81
N ILE A 194 -16.88 -11.01 -4.75
CA ILE A 194 -17.21 -12.43 -4.54
C ILE A 194 -16.22 -13.34 -5.27
N VAL A 195 -15.59 -14.25 -4.54
CA VAL A 195 -14.78 -15.32 -5.12
C VAL A 195 -15.49 -16.64 -4.88
N GLN A 196 -16.33 -17.03 -5.83
CA GLN A 196 -17.27 -18.15 -5.70
C GLN A 196 -16.56 -19.48 -5.42
N LYS A 197 -15.43 -19.75 -6.10
CA LYS A 197 -14.61 -20.97 -5.89
C LYS A 197 -14.22 -21.18 -4.43
N HIS A 198 -13.98 -20.09 -3.71
CA HIS A 198 -13.58 -20.08 -2.31
C HIS A 198 -14.73 -19.73 -1.35
N LYS A 199 -15.97 -19.59 -1.85
CA LYS A 199 -17.13 -19.10 -1.09
C LYS A 199 -16.78 -17.88 -0.22
N LEU A 200 -16.02 -16.95 -0.80
CA LEU A 200 -15.50 -15.78 -0.09
C LEU A 200 -16.24 -14.53 -0.57
N SER A 201 -16.75 -13.73 0.37
CA SER A 201 -17.38 -12.45 0.11
C SER A 201 -16.63 -11.34 0.85
N PHE A 202 -15.98 -10.45 0.12
CA PHE A 202 -15.27 -9.32 0.70
C PHE A 202 -16.09 -8.03 0.61
N CYS A 203 -16.35 -7.39 1.74
CA CYS A 203 -16.90 -6.04 1.80
C CYS A 203 -15.81 -5.02 1.43
N GLN A 204 -15.98 -4.37 0.27
CA GLN A 204 -15.05 -3.38 -0.23
C GLN A 204 -15.37 -1.98 0.32
N ILE A 205 -14.77 -1.64 1.47
CA ILE A 205 -14.80 -0.29 2.04
C ILE A 205 -13.64 0.52 1.48
N ASP A 206 -13.91 1.71 0.95
CA ASP A 206 -12.85 2.53 0.39
C ASP A 206 -11.88 3.01 1.47
N LYS A 207 -10.59 3.02 1.09
CA LYS A 207 -9.44 3.40 1.93
C LYS A 207 -9.13 2.42 3.09
N ASN A 208 -9.74 1.24 3.06
CA ASN A 208 -9.42 0.12 3.95
C ASN A 208 -8.68 -1.00 3.21
N LEU A 209 -7.55 -0.65 2.55
CA LEU A 209 -6.83 -1.57 1.66
C LEU A 209 -7.68 -2.15 0.52
N SER A 210 -8.78 -1.47 0.14
CA SER A 210 -9.68 -1.96 -0.91
C SER A 210 -8.93 -2.28 -2.20
N SER A 211 -8.06 -1.36 -2.66
CA SER A 211 -7.18 -1.54 -3.82
C SER A 211 -6.33 -2.81 -3.77
N SER A 212 -5.65 -3.07 -2.66
CA SER A 212 -4.82 -4.28 -2.51
C SER A 212 -5.68 -5.53 -2.52
N MET A 213 -6.85 -5.50 -1.87
CA MET A 213 -7.79 -6.62 -1.88
C MET A 213 -8.41 -6.87 -3.25
N ARG A 214 -8.55 -5.85 -4.12
CA ARG A 214 -8.96 -6.08 -5.52
C ARG A 214 -7.99 -7.04 -6.19
N VAL A 215 -6.69 -6.75 -6.09
CA VAL A 215 -5.63 -7.58 -6.68
C VAL A 215 -5.64 -8.98 -6.07
N VAL A 216 -5.72 -9.09 -4.74
CA VAL A 216 -5.79 -10.39 -4.03
C VAL A 216 -6.95 -11.24 -4.55
N LEU A 217 -8.16 -10.69 -4.55
CA LEU A 217 -9.37 -11.43 -4.93
C LEU A 217 -9.39 -11.75 -6.42
N SER A 218 -8.85 -10.86 -7.27
CA SER A 218 -8.72 -11.13 -8.71
C SER A 218 -7.61 -12.12 -9.03
N THR A 219 -6.58 -12.24 -8.19
CA THR A 219 -5.58 -13.30 -8.27
C THR A 219 -6.22 -14.66 -7.97
N LEU A 220 -7.06 -14.75 -6.94
CA LEU A 220 -7.80 -15.98 -6.60
C LEU A 220 -8.76 -16.44 -7.70
N LEU A 221 -9.20 -15.53 -8.57
CA LEU A 221 -10.10 -15.85 -9.69
C LEU A 221 -9.35 -16.28 -10.94
N ASN A 222 -8.28 -15.56 -11.28
CA ASN A 222 -7.72 -15.60 -12.63
C ASN A 222 -6.32 -16.20 -12.73
N HIS A 223 -5.62 -16.38 -11.61
CA HIS A 223 -4.24 -16.84 -11.63
C HIS A 223 -4.20 -18.36 -11.46
N ASN A 224 -3.71 -19.07 -12.47
CA ASN A 224 -3.55 -20.52 -12.45
C ASN A 224 -2.09 -20.85 -12.09
N THR A 225 -1.80 -21.15 -10.83
CA THR A 225 -0.41 -21.28 -10.33
C THR A 225 0.07 -22.70 -10.14
N THR A 226 -0.60 -23.70 -10.73
CA THR A 226 0.01 -25.03 -10.88
C THR A 226 1.37 -25.00 -11.59
N LYS A 227 1.80 -23.85 -12.15
CA LYS A 227 3.04 -23.66 -12.90
C LYS A 227 3.97 -22.53 -12.43
N SER A 228 3.68 -21.77 -11.37
CA SER A 228 4.56 -20.63 -10.98
C SER A 228 4.47 -20.22 -9.51
N THR A 229 5.61 -20.17 -8.84
CA THR A 229 5.84 -19.54 -7.52
C THR A 229 6.30 -18.09 -7.62
N LYS A 230 6.47 -17.56 -8.84
CA LYS A 230 6.85 -16.16 -9.07
C LYS A 230 5.66 -15.25 -8.72
N GLY A 231 5.96 -14.08 -8.14
CA GLY A 231 4.94 -13.06 -7.84
C GLY A 231 4.33 -12.50 -9.12
N LEU A 232 3.24 -11.73 -9.00
CA LEU A 232 2.58 -11.14 -10.17
C LEU A 232 3.53 -10.20 -10.93
N THR A 233 3.52 -10.32 -12.26
CA THR A 233 4.09 -9.31 -13.14
C THR A 233 3.33 -8.00 -12.99
N GLU A 234 3.93 -6.90 -13.45
CA GLU A 234 3.29 -5.59 -13.41
C GLU A 234 1.99 -5.55 -14.23
N ASN A 235 2.01 -6.14 -15.43
CA ASN A 235 0.82 -6.24 -16.28
C ASN A 235 -0.30 -7.06 -15.63
N GLU A 236 0.03 -8.18 -14.97
CA GLU A 236 -0.96 -8.97 -14.22
C GLU A 236 -1.53 -8.17 -13.05
N TRP A 237 -0.67 -7.49 -12.30
CA TRP A 237 -1.09 -6.64 -11.19
C TRP A 237 -2.07 -5.55 -11.66
N PHE A 238 -1.76 -4.86 -12.77
CA PHE A 238 -2.64 -3.86 -13.36
C PHE A 238 -3.96 -4.47 -13.84
N LYS A 239 -3.91 -5.59 -14.59
CA LYS A 239 -5.09 -6.30 -15.06
C LYS A 239 -6.00 -6.71 -13.89
N TYR A 240 -5.43 -7.26 -12.82
CA TYR A 240 -6.18 -7.70 -11.64
C TYR A 240 -6.71 -6.53 -10.82
N TYR A 241 -5.96 -5.43 -10.72
CA TYR A 241 -6.43 -4.21 -10.08
C TYR A 241 -7.70 -3.65 -10.74
N TYR A 242 -7.74 -3.66 -12.08
CA TYR A 242 -8.86 -3.15 -12.87
C TYR A 242 -9.99 -4.17 -13.08
N ASN A 243 -9.80 -5.44 -12.73
CA ASN A 243 -10.86 -6.45 -12.84
C ASN A 243 -12.06 -6.07 -11.93
N LYS A 244 -13.25 -6.05 -12.54
CA LYS A 244 -14.54 -5.76 -11.89
C LYS A 244 -15.52 -6.95 -11.91
N GLU A 245 -15.15 -8.09 -12.48
CA GLU A 245 -16.03 -9.26 -12.68
C GLU A 245 -16.64 -9.76 -11.37
N ASN A 246 -15.85 -9.73 -10.29
CA ASN A 246 -16.32 -10.14 -8.97
C ASN A 246 -17.05 -9.06 -8.17
N ARG A 247 -17.18 -7.83 -8.68
CA ARG A 247 -17.78 -6.72 -7.94
C ARG A 247 -19.29 -6.73 -8.07
N ARG A 248 -19.99 -6.61 -6.94
CA ARG A 248 -21.43 -6.33 -6.88
C ARG A 248 -21.69 -5.09 -6.03
N LYS A 249 -22.34 -4.08 -6.60
CA LYS A 249 -22.79 -2.87 -5.88
C LYS A 249 -24.29 -2.96 -5.66
N THR A 250 -24.69 -3.76 -4.69
CA THR A 250 -26.10 -4.09 -4.41
C THR A 250 -26.26 -4.58 -2.98
N LYS A 251 -27.49 -4.85 -2.53
CA LYS A 251 -27.76 -5.43 -1.21
C LYS A 251 -27.29 -6.87 -1.12
N LEU A 252 -26.89 -7.31 0.06
CA LEU A 252 -26.37 -8.67 0.28
C LEU A 252 -27.40 -9.74 -0.07
N LYS A 253 -28.70 -9.47 0.12
CA LYS A 253 -29.80 -10.36 -0.32
C LYS A 253 -29.74 -10.62 -1.83
N ASN A 254 -29.45 -9.62 -2.64
CA ASN A 254 -29.37 -9.77 -4.09
C ASN A 254 -28.11 -10.56 -4.50
N VAL A 255 -27.00 -10.34 -3.79
CA VAL A 255 -25.79 -11.17 -3.94
C VAL A 255 -26.09 -12.63 -3.59
N ALA A 256 -26.78 -12.88 -2.48
CA ALA A 256 -27.15 -14.24 -2.07
C ALA A 256 -28.01 -14.94 -3.13
N ASN A 257 -29.02 -14.24 -3.66
CA ASN A 257 -29.88 -14.77 -4.71
C ASN A 257 -29.11 -15.14 -5.99
N GLU A 258 -28.16 -14.29 -6.39
CA GLU A 258 -27.31 -14.53 -7.57
C GLU A 258 -26.46 -15.79 -7.43
N PHE A 259 -25.75 -15.93 -6.30
CA PHE A 259 -24.76 -17.01 -6.14
C PHE A 259 -25.33 -18.33 -5.63
N LEU A 260 -26.52 -18.31 -5.03
CA LEU A 260 -27.19 -19.52 -4.54
C LEU A 260 -28.47 -19.90 -5.31
N LYS A 261 -28.75 -19.28 -6.47
CA LYS A 261 -29.90 -19.59 -7.33
C LYS A 261 -31.26 -19.56 -6.59
N GLY A 262 -31.52 -18.49 -5.85
CA GLY A 262 -32.82 -18.27 -5.16
C GLY A 262 -32.91 -18.80 -3.73
N ARG A 263 -31.85 -19.39 -3.18
CA ARG A 263 -31.77 -19.74 -1.74
C ARG A 263 -31.69 -18.52 -0.83
N SER A 264 -32.04 -18.72 0.44
CA SER A 264 -32.19 -17.65 1.41
C SER A 264 -30.87 -16.96 1.77
N ILE A 265 -30.95 -15.70 2.20
CA ILE A 265 -29.81 -14.97 2.79
C ILE A 265 -29.17 -15.73 3.97
N LYS A 266 -29.98 -16.48 4.73
CA LYS A 266 -29.51 -17.29 5.87
C LYS A 266 -28.55 -18.40 5.41
N GLU A 267 -28.82 -19.03 4.28
CA GLU A 267 -27.93 -20.04 3.71
C GLU A 267 -26.65 -19.42 3.16
N PHE A 268 -26.73 -18.24 2.54
CA PHE A 268 -25.54 -17.51 2.09
C PHE A 268 -24.61 -17.18 3.24
N LEU A 269 -25.16 -16.66 4.35
CA LEU A 269 -24.37 -16.31 5.55
C LEU A 269 -23.73 -17.54 6.22
N LYS A 270 -24.28 -18.74 6.03
CA LYS A 270 -23.68 -20.00 6.50
C LYS A 270 -22.62 -20.54 5.53
N ALA A 271 -22.84 -20.36 4.23
CA ALA A 271 -22.02 -20.96 3.19
C ALA A 271 -20.79 -20.11 2.84
N TYR A 272 -20.88 -18.78 2.98
CA TYR A 272 -19.84 -17.84 2.57
C TYR A 272 -19.10 -17.23 3.77
N TYR A 273 -17.78 -17.12 3.63
CA TYR A 273 -16.96 -16.32 4.53
C TYR A 273 -17.11 -14.85 4.17
N LEU A 274 -17.80 -14.09 5.01
CA LEU A 274 -17.91 -12.64 4.87
C LEU A 274 -16.72 -11.98 5.54
N VAL A 275 -15.95 -11.19 4.80
CA VAL A 275 -14.72 -10.56 5.28
C VAL A 275 -14.78 -9.07 5.06
N ALA A 276 -14.36 -8.29 6.06
CA ALA A 276 -14.17 -6.85 5.93
C ALA A 276 -12.83 -6.47 6.56
N ILE A 277 -12.14 -5.52 5.92
CA ILE A 277 -10.98 -4.88 6.54
C ILE A 277 -11.45 -3.54 7.10
N VAL A 278 -11.07 -3.26 8.34
CA VAL A 278 -11.28 -1.98 9.01
C VAL A 278 -9.95 -1.37 9.41
N ARG A 279 -9.90 -0.04 9.56
CA ARG A 279 -8.71 0.71 9.92
C ARG A 279 -9.07 1.71 11.03
N ASP A 280 -8.07 2.15 11.79
CA ASP A 280 -8.18 3.39 12.59
C ASP A 280 -8.85 4.50 11.76
N PRO A 281 -10.02 5.01 12.20
CA PRO A 281 -10.80 5.97 11.42
C PRO A 281 -10.10 7.30 11.14
N ILE A 282 -9.29 7.80 12.08
CA ILE A 282 -8.57 9.08 11.92
C ILE A 282 -7.41 8.90 10.92
N GLU A 283 -6.64 7.83 11.06
CA GLU A 283 -5.56 7.49 10.12
C GLU A 283 -6.10 7.19 8.71
N ARG A 284 -7.30 6.60 8.62
CA ARG A 284 -8.05 6.43 7.38
C ARG A 284 -8.44 7.78 6.80
N PHE A 285 -9.06 8.67 7.58
CA PHE A 285 -9.41 10.03 7.15
C PHE A 285 -8.19 10.78 6.59
N ILE A 286 -7.07 10.77 7.32
CA ILE A 286 -5.81 11.40 6.87
C ILE A 286 -5.36 10.80 5.54
N SER A 287 -5.42 9.47 5.39
CA SER A 287 -5.08 8.80 4.13
C SER A 287 -6.02 9.21 2.98
N SER A 288 -7.31 9.34 3.26
CA SER A 288 -8.33 9.77 2.30
C SER A 288 -8.06 11.20 1.87
N PHE A 289 -7.90 12.13 2.80
CA PHE A 289 -7.66 13.54 2.53
C PHE A 289 -6.36 13.76 1.73
N VAL A 290 -5.26 13.15 2.15
CA VAL A 290 -3.98 13.31 1.43
C VAL A 290 -4.07 12.77 0.00
N SER A 291 -4.69 11.59 -0.19
CA SER A 291 -4.84 10.99 -1.53
C SER A 291 -5.79 11.82 -2.39
N LYS A 292 -7.01 11.99 -1.92
CA LYS A 292 -8.14 12.47 -2.71
C LYS A 292 -8.16 13.97 -2.83
N CYS A 293 -7.66 14.67 -1.83
CA CYS A 293 -7.63 16.11 -1.83
C CYS A 293 -6.23 16.58 -2.21
N VAL A 294 -5.23 16.38 -1.36
CA VAL A 294 -3.91 17.02 -1.55
C VAL A 294 -3.19 16.58 -2.84
N VAL A 295 -3.22 15.28 -3.15
CA VAL A 295 -2.45 14.71 -4.27
C VAL A 295 -3.24 14.71 -5.57
N GLU A 296 -4.49 14.26 -5.56
CA GLU A 296 -5.30 14.17 -6.79
C GLU A 296 -5.80 15.53 -7.28
N GLN A 297 -5.94 16.50 -6.38
CA GLN A 297 -6.42 17.88 -6.64
C GLN A 297 -7.65 17.98 -7.55
N PRO A 298 -8.69 17.16 -7.31
CA PRO A 298 -9.81 17.02 -8.24
C PRO A 298 -10.70 18.26 -8.34
N TRP A 299 -10.57 19.21 -7.41
CA TRP A 299 -11.30 20.49 -7.46
C TRP A 299 -10.80 21.43 -8.56
N GLU A 300 -9.61 21.20 -9.10
CA GLU A 300 -9.09 22.00 -10.22
C GLU A 300 -9.89 21.74 -11.50
N LEU A 301 -10.39 20.51 -11.66
CA LEU A 301 -11.19 20.10 -12.80
C LEU A 301 -12.69 20.26 -12.56
N HIS A 302 -13.17 19.99 -11.34
CA HIS A 302 -14.59 20.08 -11.01
C HIS A 302 -14.82 20.74 -9.65
N LYS A 303 -15.48 21.91 -9.67
CA LYS A 303 -16.00 22.58 -8.47
C LYS A 303 -16.95 21.62 -7.74
N GLY A 304 -16.89 21.55 -6.41
CA GLY A 304 -17.62 20.54 -5.62
C GLY A 304 -16.73 19.54 -4.88
N ASN A 305 -15.62 19.13 -5.51
CA ASN A 305 -14.77 18.08 -4.99
C ASN A 305 -14.09 18.48 -3.67
N CYS A 306 -13.80 17.48 -2.82
CA CYS A 306 -13.31 17.70 -1.47
C CYS A 306 -14.19 18.66 -0.66
N LEU A 307 -15.51 18.49 -0.76
CA LEU A 307 -16.51 19.21 0.04
C LEU A 307 -16.41 20.73 -0.09
N ASN A 308 -16.05 21.22 -1.29
CA ASN A 308 -15.80 22.65 -1.57
C ASN A 308 -14.65 23.29 -0.77
N CYS A 309 -13.74 22.48 -0.23
CA CYS A 309 -12.67 22.93 0.65
C CYS A 309 -11.27 22.88 0.03
N LYS A 310 -11.15 22.44 -1.23
CA LYS A 310 -9.86 22.19 -1.88
C LYS A 310 -8.97 21.29 -0.98
N ASN A 311 -7.76 21.74 -0.64
CA ASN A 311 -6.81 21.08 0.24
C ASN A 311 -6.82 21.64 1.69
N ASN A 312 -7.88 22.31 2.14
CA ASN A 312 -7.98 22.78 3.52
C ASN A 312 -8.63 21.69 4.42
N VAL A 313 -7.83 21.10 5.32
CA VAL A 313 -8.28 19.98 6.17
C VAL A 313 -9.34 20.39 7.18
N THR A 314 -9.22 21.57 7.80
CA THR A 314 -10.17 22.13 8.77
C THR A 314 -11.55 22.30 8.15
N CYS A 315 -11.59 22.86 6.93
CA CYS A 315 -12.81 23.00 6.15
C CYS A 315 -13.39 21.62 5.79
N VAL A 316 -12.57 20.68 5.30
CA VAL A 316 -13.04 19.33 4.94
C VAL A 316 -13.68 18.63 6.12
N ILE A 317 -13.05 18.65 7.31
CA ILE A 317 -13.60 18.02 8.52
C ILE A 317 -14.94 18.67 8.91
N THR A 318 -15.00 19.99 8.86
CA THR A 318 -16.21 20.74 9.23
C THR A 318 -17.37 20.46 8.27
N ASN A 319 -17.13 20.54 6.95
CA ASN A 319 -18.15 20.28 5.95
C ASN A 319 -18.54 18.80 5.90
N LEU A 320 -17.61 17.89 6.20
CA LEU A 320 -17.91 16.46 6.29
C LEU A 320 -18.88 16.20 7.44
N TYR A 321 -18.59 16.72 8.64
CA TYR A 321 -19.47 16.56 9.79
C TYR A 321 -20.89 17.09 9.49
N ASN A 322 -21.00 18.30 8.94
CA ASN A 322 -22.28 18.89 8.58
C ASN A 322 -23.03 18.05 7.52
N LYS A 323 -22.32 17.56 6.50
CA LYS A 323 -22.91 16.69 5.47
C LYS A 323 -23.42 15.36 6.04
N LEU A 324 -22.69 14.76 6.97
CA LEU A 324 -23.10 13.51 7.61
C LEU A 324 -24.27 13.71 8.59
N LYS A 325 -24.33 14.85 9.29
CA LYS A 325 -25.52 15.25 10.06
C LYS A 325 -26.74 15.34 9.14
N ASP A 326 -26.60 16.02 8.02
CA ASP A 326 -27.66 16.17 7.01
C ASP A 326 -28.15 14.82 6.47
N MET A 327 -27.23 13.90 6.16
CA MET A 327 -27.58 12.55 5.73
C MET A 327 -28.28 11.74 6.82
N THR A 328 -27.89 11.96 8.07
CA THR A 328 -28.52 11.32 9.23
C THR A 328 -29.96 11.79 9.43
N LEU A 329 -30.17 13.11 9.36
CA LEU A 329 -31.48 13.74 9.56
C LEU A 329 -32.41 13.52 8.36
N ASN A 330 -31.85 13.42 7.15
CA ASN A 330 -32.60 13.15 5.94
C ASN A 330 -31.94 12.01 5.14
N LYS A 331 -32.45 10.80 5.36
CA LYS A 331 -31.95 9.57 4.71
C LYS A 331 -32.03 9.59 3.18
N SER A 332 -32.88 10.42 2.58
CA SER A 332 -32.92 10.55 1.11
C SER A 332 -31.62 11.09 0.53
N LYS A 333 -30.89 11.94 1.28
CA LYS A 333 -29.60 12.51 0.90
C LYS A 333 -28.46 11.47 0.85
N VAL A 334 -28.66 10.30 1.45
CA VAL A 334 -27.69 9.20 1.41
C VAL A 334 -27.53 8.65 -0.02
N LYS A 335 -28.61 8.59 -0.81
CA LYS A 335 -28.60 8.01 -2.16
C LYS A 335 -27.87 8.88 -3.18
N ASN A 336 -27.81 10.19 -2.97
CA ASN A 336 -27.23 11.17 -3.88
C ASN A 336 -25.86 11.66 -3.38
N HIS A 337 -24.92 10.72 -3.22
CA HIS A 337 -23.58 11.03 -2.72
C HIS A 337 -22.56 11.12 -3.86
N ASP A 338 -21.60 12.05 -3.75
CA ASP A 338 -20.51 12.15 -4.72
C ASP A 338 -19.43 11.07 -4.50
N TYR A 339 -18.60 10.87 -5.52
CA TYR A 339 -17.51 9.90 -5.51
C TYR A 339 -16.48 10.15 -4.40
N TYR A 340 -16.25 11.39 -3.98
CA TYR A 340 -15.21 11.70 -3.01
C TYR A 340 -15.67 11.43 -1.58
N THR A 341 -16.93 11.73 -1.26
CA THR A 341 -17.51 11.53 0.08
C THR A 341 -17.42 10.08 0.55
N GLN A 342 -17.51 9.09 -0.34
CA GLN A 342 -17.42 7.66 0.03
C GLN A 342 -16.09 7.28 0.70
N HIS A 343 -15.02 8.05 0.46
CA HIS A 343 -13.71 7.85 1.07
C HIS A 343 -13.64 8.36 2.52
N PHE A 344 -14.65 9.11 2.97
CA PHE A 344 -14.67 9.80 4.26
C PHE A 344 -15.82 9.35 5.17
N VAL A 345 -16.89 8.74 4.64
CA VAL A 345 -17.99 8.26 5.48
C VAL A 345 -17.54 7.22 6.52
N PRO A 346 -18.25 7.08 7.66
CA PRO A 346 -17.97 6.03 8.64
C PRO A 346 -17.94 4.63 8.00
N GLN A 347 -17.02 3.79 8.46
CA GLN A 347 -16.88 2.42 7.97
C GLN A 347 -18.12 1.58 8.30
N THR A 348 -18.74 1.85 9.45
CA THR A 348 -20.02 1.25 9.89
C THR A 348 -21.20 1.50 8.92
N TRP A 349 -21.11 2.47 8.02
CA TRP A 349 -22.16 2.78 7.04
C TRP A 349 -22.13 1.89 5.78
N ASN A 350 -21.17 0.98 5.70
CA ASN A 350 -20.98 0.13 4.52
C ASN A 350 -21.55 -1.28 4.73
N CYS A 351 -21.83 -1.96 3.62
CA CYS A 351 -22.02 -3.42 3.57
C CYS A 351 -23.09 -3.98 4.52
N GLU A 352 -24.12 -3.18 4.79
CA GLU A 352 -25.25 -3.54 5.66
C GLU A 352 -24.80 -4.10 7.03
N PHE A 353 -23.74 -3.53 7.62
CA PHE A 353 -23.25 -3.96 8.92
C PHE A 353 -24.32 -3.94 10.01
N GLY A 354 -25.27 -2.99 9.97
CA GLY A 354 -26.39 -2.97 10.91
C GLY A 354 -27.23 -4.26 10.94
N LYS A 355 -27.25 -5.03 9.85
CA LYS A 355 -27.96 -6.31 9.76
C LYS A 355 -27.02 -7.51 9.95
N TYR A 356 -25.81 -7.41 9.43
CA TYR A 356 -24.96 -8.58 9.21
C TYR A 356 -23.60 -8.54 9.89
N LEU A 357 -23.26 -7.50 10.67
CA LEU A 357 -21.93 -7.34 11.30
C LEU A 357 -21.43 -8.61 12.01
N LYS A 358 -22.32 -9.29 12.75
CA LYS A 358 -21.98 -10.53 13.47
C LYS A 358 -21.52 -11.70 12.60
N TYR A 359 -21.80 -11.67 11.30
CA TYR A 359 -21.37 -12.69 10.34
C TYR A 359 -20.06 -12.33 9.64
N TYR A 360 -19.54 -11.11 9.83
CA TYR A 360 -18.28 -10.70 9.23
C TYR A 360 -17.08 -11.11 10.09
N HIS A 361 -16.09 -11.68 9.42
CA HIS A 361 -14.71 -11.73 9.89
C HIS A 361 -14.07 -10.37 9.65
N ILE A 362 -13.98 -9.57 10.72
CA ILE A 362 -13.34 -8.25 10.68
C ILE A 362 -11.82 -8.42 10.87
N ILE A 363 -11.05 -7.93 9.89
CA ILE A 363 -9.59 -7.82 9.98
C ILE A 363 -9.24 -6.36 10.24
N VAL A 364 -8.52 -6.10 11.33
CA VAL A 364 -8.00 -4.76 11.62
C VAL A 364 -6.68 -4.56 10.88
N TYR A 365 -6.56 -3.45 10.15
CA TYR A 365 -5.33 -2.98 9.54
C TYR A 365 -4.78 -1.78 10.33
N GLU A 366 -3.54 -1.92 10.77
CA GLU A 366 -2.78 -0.87 11.43
C GLU A 366 -1.41 -0.72 10.75
N ASP A 367 -1.01 0.53 10.53
CA ASP A 367 0.16 0.93 9.75
C ASP A 367 1.46 0.93 10.57
N SER A 368 1.57 0.00 11.51
CA SER A 368 2.76 -0.21 12.35
C SER A 368 3.40 -1.55 12.01
N SER A 369 4.68 -1.74 12.25
CA SER A 369 5.34 -3.02 11.95
C SER A 369 4.67 -4.20 12.67
N ARG A 370 4.18 -3.98 13.91
CA ARG A 370 3.39 -4.97 14.65
C ARG A 370 2.01 -5.17 14.02
N GLY A 371 1.31 -4.07 13.72
CA GLY A 371 -0.02 -4.09 13.09
C GLY A 371 -0.03 -4.81 11.74
N LEU A 372 0.97 -4.56 10.89
CA LEU A 372 1.15 -5.23 9.61
C LEU A 372 1.37 -6.73 9.77
N ARG A 373 2.19 -7.16 10.75
CA ARG A 373 2.39 -8.60 11.03
C ARG A 373 1.07 -9.28 11.42
N GLU A 374 0.31 -8.69 12.34
CA GLU A 374 -0.99 -9.23 12.75
C GLU A 374 -2.01 -9.21 11.60
N PHE A 375 -2.03 -8.15 10.80
CA PHE A 375 -2.87 -8.07 9.60
C PHE A 375 -2.59 -9.22 8.64
N TYR A 376 -1.33 -9.44 8.25
CA TYR A 376 -0.98 -10.52 7.33
C TYR A 376 -1.26 -11.90 7.92
N LYS A 377 -0.99 -12.10 9.22
CA LYS A 377 -1.31 -13.35 9.94
C LYS A 377 -2.80 -13.67 9.87
N ASN A 378 -3.66 -12.68 10.14
CA ASN A 378 -5.12 -12.84 10.09
C ASN A 378 -5.63 -13.05 8.67
N LEU A 379 -5.10 -12.33 7.68
CA LEU A 379 -5.44 -12.51 6.28
C LEU A 379 -5.08 -13.92 5.79
N VAL A 380 -3.87 -14.39 6.09
CA VAL A 380 -3.43 -15.75 5.75
C VAL A 380 -4.32 -16.79 6.40
N LYS A 381 -4.67 -16.63 7.67
CA LYS A 381 -5.58 -17.54 8.39
C LYS A 381 -6.93 -17.70 7.67
N ILE A 382 -7.54 -16.58 7.27
CA ILE A 382 -8.83 -16.58 6.56
C ILE A 382 -8.69 -17.19 5.17
N LEU A 383 -7.64 -16.85 4.42
CA LEU A 383 -7.45 -17.40 3.08
C LEU A 383 -7.18 -18.92 3.14
N LYS A 384 -6.45 -19.41 4.15
CA LYS A 384 -6.30 -20.85 4.40
C LYS A 384 -7.63 -21.52 4.72
N SER A 385 -8.47 -20.91 5.56
CA SER A 385 -9.75 -21.52 5.95
C SER A 385 -10.75 -21.65 4.80
N VAL A 386 -10.58 -20.85 3.73
CA VAL A 386 -11.37 -20.97 2.49
C VAL A 386 -10.68 -21.79 1.40
N GLY A 387 -9.65 -22.57 1.76
CA GLY A 387 -9.01 -23.54 0.87
C GLY A 387 -8.02 -22.93 -0.13
N VAL A 388 -7.45 -21.75 0.15
CA VAL A 388 -6.34 -21.21 -0.65
C VAL A 388 -5.06 -21.96 -0.27
N THR A 389 -4.38 -22.55 -1.26
CA THR A 389 -3.15 -23.32 -1.03
C THR A 389 -1.97 -22.44 -0.60
N THR A 390 -0.99 -23.03 0.07
CA THR A 390 0.21 -22.32 0.55
C THR A 390 0.95 -21.59 -0.56
N ASP A 391 1.03 -22.16 -1.76
CA ASP A 391 1.68 -21.53 -2.91
C ASP A 391 0.97 -20.25 -3.35
N TYR A 392 -0.37 -20.27 -3.41
CA TYR A 392 -1.17 -19.08 -3.72
C TYR A 392 -1.00 -18.00 -2.65
N LEU A 393 -0.93 -18.40 -1.37
CA LEU A 393 -0.69 -17.46 -0.27
C LEU A 393 0.66 -16.78 -0.38
N ASN A 394 1.71 -17.51 -0.77
CA ASN A 394 3.04 -16.94 -0.96
C ASN A 394 3.04 -15.89 -2.08
N VAL A 395 2.38 -16.16 -3.21
CA VAL A 395 2.20 -15.19 -4.31
C VAL A 395 1.44 -13.95 -3.83
N ILE A 396 0.34 -14.14 -3.09
CA ILE A 396 -0.48 -13.04 -2.55
C ILE A 396 0.34 -12.17 -1.60
N ILE A 397 0.99 -12.77 -0.61
CA ILE A 397 1.75 -12.04 0.42
C ILE A 397 2.95 -11.32 -0.21
N LYS A 398 3.67 -11.97 -1.12
CA LYS A 398 4.76 -11.35 -1.87
C LYS A 398 4.26 -10.14 -2.66
N THR A 399 3.15 -10.29 -3.39
CA THR A 399 2.54 -9.20 -4.17
C THR A 399 2.13 -8.04 -3.28
N MET A 400 1.46 -8.30 -2.15
CA MET A 400 1.02 -7.25 -1.23
C MET A 400 2.18 -6.50 -0.55
N LYS A 401 3.31 -7.17 -0.31
CA LYS A 401 4.51 -6.55 0.28
C LYS A 401 5.29 -5.72 -0.75
N GLN A 402 5.39 -6.19 -1.99
CA GLN A 402 6.23 -5.59 -3.03
C GLN A 402 5.51 -4.52 -3.85
N LYS A 403 4.20 -4.69 -4.10
CA LYS A 403 3.43 -3.80 -4.97
C LYS A 403 2.47 -2.97 -4.14
N ARG A 404 2.68 -1.66 -4.12
CA ARG A 404 1.79 -0.71 -3.46
C ARG A 404 0.74 -0.19 -4.44
N SER A 405 -0.45 0.12 -3.96
CA SER A 405 -1.46 0.80 -4.77
C SER A 405 -0.98 2.21 -5.14
N PHE A 406 -1.29 2.70 -6.33
CA PHE A 406 -0.99 4.09 -6.76
C PHE A 406 -1.50 5.17 -5.78
N ASN A 407 -2.57 4.86 -5.05
CA ASN A 407 -3.18 5.75 -4.05
C ASN A 407 -2.56 5.62 -2.64
N ALA A 408 -1.40 4.97 -2.52
CA ALA A 408 -0.69 4.84 -1.26
C ALA A 408 -0.11 6.21 -0.83
N THR A 409 -0.27 6.53 0.46
CA THR A 409 0.12 7.83 1.03
C THR A 409 1.10 7.70 2.19
N HIS A 410 1.60 6.47 2.42
CA HIS A 410 2.35 6.08 3.62
C HIS A 410 3.59 6.94 3.89
N ASP A 411 4.26 7.44 2.85
CA ASP A 411 5.57 8.10 2.97
C ASP A 411 5.57 9.57 2.53
N LYS A 412 4.39 10.19 2.44
CA LYS A 412 4.27 11.57 1.94
C LYS A 412 4.51 12.60 3.05
N LYS A 413 5.34 13.61 2.80
CA LYS A 413 5.59 14.76 3.71
C LYS A 413 4.27 15.44 4.11
N GLU A 414 3.34 15.47 3.16
CA GLU A 414 1.97 15.97 3.29
C GLU A 414 1.19 15.23 4.38
N ARG A 415 1.36 13.89 4.50
CA ARG A 415 0.70 13.09 5.53
C ARG A 415 1.13 13.54 6.92
N ARG A 416 2.42 13.77 7.14
CA ARG A 416 2.94 14.22 8.44
C ARG A 416 2.43 15.62 8.78
N LYS A 417 2.39 16.52 7.81
CA LYS A 417 1.83 17.88 7.98
C LYS A 417 0.36 17.83 8.40
N VAL A 418 -0.46 17.09 7.66
CA VAL A 418 -1.89 16.94 7.97
C VAL A 418 -2.11 16.29 9.32
N LYS A 419 -1.35 15.24 9.63
CA LYS A 419 -1.40 14.59 10.94
C LYS A 419 -1.10 15.59 12.06
N LYS A 420 -0.04 16.39 11.93
CA LYS A 420 0.30 17.42 12.93
C LYS A 420 -0.81 18.46 13.10
N ILE A 421 -1.44 18.93 12.02
CA ILE A 421 -2.57 19.88 12.10
C ILE A 421 -3.73 19.28 12.90
N ILE A 422 -4.13 18.05 12.57
CA ILE A 422 -5.26 17.40 13.24
C ILE A 422 -4.97 17.13 14.71
N PHE A 423 -3.84 16.49 15.02
CA PHE A 423 -3.54 16.07 16.40
C PHE A 423 -3.16 17.23 17.34
N ASN A 424 -2.85 18.41 16.81
CA ASN A 424 -2.59 19.61 17.60
C ASN A 424 -3.83 20.50 17.78
N ASP A 425 -4.97 20.15 17.17
CA ASP A 425 -6.20 20.94 17.21
C ASP A 425 -7.33 20.12 17.87
N PRO A 426 -7.65 20.38 19.16
CA PRO A 426 -8.70 19.66 19.89
C PRO A 426 -10.07 19.74 19.22
N TYR A 427 -10.39 20.87 18.56
CA TYR A 427 -11.66 21.05 17.86
C TYR A 427 -11.79 20.11 16.66
N LEU A 428 -10.71 19.92 15.90
CA LEU A 428 -10.68 18.95 14.80
C LEU A 428 -10.78 17.52 15.28
N LEU A 429 -10.05 17.17 16.36
CA LEU A 429 -10.14 15.85 16.97
C LEU A 429 -11.55 15.56 17.48
N GLU A 430 -12.18 16.49 18.20
CA GLU A 430 -13.55 16.34 18.69
C GLU A 430 -14.53 16.08 17.55
N LYS A 431 -14.45 16.83 16.45
CA LYS A 431 -15.30 16.59 15.26
C LYS A 431 -15.05 15.22 14.64
N LEU A 432 -13.80 14.82 14.46
CA LEU A 432 -13.47 13.50 13.91
C LEU A 432 -13.97 12.37 14.81
N ILE A 433 -13.88 12.54 16.13
CA ILE A 433 -14.49 11.61 17.08
C ILE A 433 -16.02 11.60 16.94
N LYS A 434 -16.69 12.76 16.85
CA LYS A 434 -18.14 12.79 16.58
C LYS A 434 -18.52 12.07 15.27
N ILE A 435 -17.69 12.16 14.24
CA ILE A 435 -17.91 11.45 12.97
C ILE A 435 -17.71 9.94 13.12
N TYR A 436 -16.62 9.51 13.78
CA TYR A 436 -16.15 8.13 13.73
C TYR A 436 -16.28 7.34 15.04
N HIS A 437 -16.88 7.91 16.09
CA HIS A 437 -17.07 7.27 17.39
C HIS A 437 -17.59 5.84 17.25
N ASN A 438 -18.62 5.68 16.41
CA ASN A 438 -19.24 4.38 16.20
C ASN A 438 -18.35 3.38 15.44
N ASP A 439 -17.39 3.82 14.63
CA ASP A 439 -16.40 2.89 14.07
C ASP A 439 -15.52 2.32 15.18
N TYR A 440 -15.07 3.13 16.14
CA TYR A 440 -14.30 2.65 17.29
C TYR A 440 -15.11 1.67 18.16
N VAL A 441 -16.35 2.02 18.47
CA VAL A 441 -17.21 1.19 19.34
C VAL A 441 -17.60 -0.12 18.67
N GLN A 442 -18.12 -0.07 17.44
CA GLN A 442 -18.68 -1.26 16.79
C GLN A 442 -17.60 -2.25 16.34
N PHE A 443 -16.41 -1.77 15.99
CA PHE A 443 -15.28 -2.63 15.59
C PHE A 443 -14.28 -2.87 16.73
N LYS A 444 -14.54 -2.37 17.94
CA LYS A 444 -13.65 -2.49 19.11
C LYS A 444 -12.21 -2.07 18.81
N LEU A 445 -12.06 -0.97 18.07
CA LEU A 445 -10.74 -0.49 17.65
C LEU A 445 -10.01 0.18 18.81
N PRO A 446 -8.68 0.01 18.91
CA PRO A 446 -7.90 0.80 19.83
C PRO A 446 -8.00 2.28 19.44
N ILE A 447 -8.17 3.13 20.44
CA ILE A 447 -8.19 4.57 20.25
C ILE A 447 -6.74 5.07 20.20
N HIS A 448 -6.47 5.99 19.26
CA HIS A 448 -5.12 6.53 19.05
C HIS A 448 -4.56 7.13 20.34
N LYS A 449 -3.34 6.74 20.73
CA LYS A 449 -2.72 7.16 22.00
C LYS A 449 -2.51 8.68 22.11
N ASP A 450 -2.31 9.33 20.96
CA ASP A 450 -2.10 10.79 20.89
C ASP A 450 -3.40 11.60 20.91
N LEU A 451 -4.57 10.97 21.11
CA LEU A 451 -5.82 11.70 21.37
C LEU A 451 -5.74 12.37 22.74
N LYS A 452 -5.37 13.64 22.74
CA LYS A 452 -5.55 14.58 23.86
C LYS A 452 -6.79 15.40 23.56
N LEU A 453 -7.93 14.98 24.12
CA LEU A 453 -9.20 15.70 24.03
C LEU A 453 -9.36 16.64 25.23
#